data_AF-A0A8S3VY10-F1
#
_entry.id   AF-A0A8S3VY10-F1
#
_cell.length_a   1.000
_cell.length_b   1.000
_cell.length_c   1.000
_cell.angle_alpha   90.00
_cell.angle_beta   90.00
_cell.angle_gamma   90.00
#
_symmetry.space_group_name_H-M   'P 1'
#
loop_
_entity.id
_entity.type
_entity.pdbx_description
1 polymer ?
#
loop_
_entity_poly.entity_id
_entity_poly.type
_entity_poly.pdbx_seq_one_letter_code
_entity_poly.pdbx_strand_id
1 'polypeptide(L)'
;MAASFVTIAAFAVYEENIDDKEFDVDLEEVTDRKGKILFPFVSIVRFANTDCSSANTMNGTCLARRECNNLNGTITGTCASRRGRCCIVSRSCGSTTNVNNTYFTSPGYPAAYAGGQSCSIIVNRCNADICQLRIDFLDMVLAQPNGDGVCATDAITITGGNTIVPTICGDNTGQTLFVDFNGNTAITITVTATSATTFSRRWNLRLIQLGCDCPGIAPNGCLQYYTGVTGTINSFNYGTTSNTALSSSLVTGTRQIANLNYGICIRMEAGYCAIQYAQASSDAYSFTVTGDVEGADSTVLGTTIGALNGITCTTDFVVIPNPTIVSTGVSVGSDRFCGLGFVTVQSAAKPFVLYVVTNGDEGATATSAPDVANRGFSISYSQIAC
;
A
#
# COMPACT_ATOMS: atom_id res chain seq x y z
N MET A 1 64.36 -17.17 20.12
CA MET A 1 65.41 -17.76 19.26
C MET A 1 64.93 -17.57 17.83
N ALA A 2 65.69 -16.79 17.05
CA ALA A 2 65.34 -16.32 15.72
C ALA A 2 65.57 -17.39 14.64
N ALA A 3 64.86 -17.30 13.51
CA ALA A 3 65.44 -17.11 12.17
C ALA A 3 64.36 -17.15 11.08
N SER A 4 64.23 -16.03 10.36
CA SER A 4 63.70 -15.96 9.00
C SER A 4 64.69 -16.56 8.00
N PHE A 5 64.21 -17.08 6.86
CA PHE A 5 64.79 -16.77 5.54
C PHE A 5 63.72 -16.89 4.43
N VAL A 6 63.85 -15.97 3.48
CA VAL A 6 63.02 -15.65 2.31
C VAL A 6 63.59 -16.33 1.07
N THR A 7 62.76 -16.72 0.09
CA THR A 7 63.09 -16.57 -1.34
C THR A 7 61.85 -16.60 -2.26
N ILE A 8 61.98 -15.91 -3.39
CA ILE A 8 61.01 -15.37 -4.36
C ILE A 8 61.17 -16.06 -5.73
N ALA A 9 60.11 -16.19 -6.53
CA ALA A 9 60.05 -16.01 -8.02
C ALA A 9 58.63 -16.37 -8.53
N ALA A 10 57.81 -15.42 -9.04
CA ALA A 10 57.70 -14.90 -10.44
C ALA A 10 56.90 -15.87 -11.36
N PHE A 11 55.65 -15.62 -11.78
CA PHE A 11 55.02 -14.61 -12.67
C PHE A 11 54.56 -15.28 -13.98
N ALA A 12 53.27 -15.12 -14.33
CA ALA A 12 52.80 -15.02 -15.72
C ALA A 12 51.42 -14.32 -15.73
N VAL A 13 51.42 -13.05 -16.16
CA VAL A 13 50.25 -12.31 -16.62
C VAL A 13 50.39 -12.22 -18.14
N TYR A 14 49.30 -12.45 -18.86
CA TYR A 14 49.24 -12.42 -20.32
C TYR A 14 48.65 -11.08 -20.76
N GLU A 15 49.37 -10.34 -21.60
CA GLU A 15 48.95 -9.10 -22.26
C GLU A 15 49.50 -9.11 -23.70
N GLU A 16 49.02 -8.16 -24.52
CA GLU A 16 49.32 -7.83 -25.93
C GLU A 16 48.35 -8.42 -26.99
N ASN A 17 47.89 -7.72 -28.05
CA ASN A 17 48.14 -6.40 -28.67
C ASN A 17 47.00 -6.16 -29.70
N ILE A 18 46.53 -4.92 -29.94
CA ILE A 18 46.06 -4.50 -31.29
C ILE A 18 46.35 -3.00 -31.52
N ASP A 19 47.37 -2.78 -32.35
CA ASP A 19 47.68 -1.73 -33.33
C ASP A 19 46.91 -0.39 -33.37
N ASP A 20 47.66 0.69 -33.13
CA ASP A 20 47.37 2.04 -33.59
C ASP A 20 47.63 2.16 -35.11
N LYS A 21 46.59 2.49 -35.88
CA LYS A 21 46.74 2.97 -37.26
C LYS A 21 46.45 4.46 -37.33
N GLU A 22 47.52 5.18 -37.60
CA GLU A 22 47.62 6.54 -38.13
C GLU A 22 46.64 6.74 -39.30
N PHE A 23 45.83 7.80 -39.25
CA PHE A 23 45.06 8.26 -40.41
C PHE A 23 45.23 9.77 -40.52
N ASP A 24 46.17 10.16 -41.39
CA ASP A 24 46.36 11.53 -41.85
C ASP A 24 45.15 11.97 -42.69
N VAL A 25 44.62 13.14 -42.37
CA VAL A 25 43.69 13.88 -43.24
C VAL A 25 44.18 15.31 -43.34
N ASP A 26 44.78 15.63 -44.49
CA ASP A 26 45.10 16.99 -44.92
C ASP A 26 43.82 17.83 -45.01
N LEU A 27 43.81 18.98 -44.35
CA LEU A 27 42.79 20.01 -44.51
C LEU A 27 43.47 21.36 -44.79
N GLU A 28 43.28 21.83 -46.03
CA GLU A 28 43.67 23.16 -46.49
C GLU A 28 42.98 24.27 -45.68
N GLU A 29 43.74 25.35 -45.42
CA GLU A 29 43.34 26.55 -44.69
C GLU A 29 42.31 27.42 -45.45
N VAL A 30 41.25 27.87 -44.75
CA VAL A 30 40.64 29.21 -44.95
C VAL A 30 40.13 29.81 -43.61
N THR A 31 40.97 30.70 -43.05
CA THR A 31 40.75 31.91 -42.22
C THR A 31 39.62 32.05 -41.16
N ASP A 32 40.06 32.04 -39.89
CA ASP A 32 39.83 32.96 -38.76
C ASP A 32 38.44 33.57 -38.46
N ARG A 33 37.79 33.07 -37.39
CA ARG A 33 37.29 33.92 -36.28
C ARG A 33 37.44 33.22 -34.91
N LYS A 34 38.30 33.79 -34.07
CA LYS A 34 38.51 33.46 -32.65
C LYS A 34 37.22 33.33 -31.83
N GLY A 35 36.95 32.10 -31.39
CA GLY A 35 36.17 31.77 -30.19
C GLY A 35 36.70 30.45 -29.63
N LYS A 36 37.55 30.51 -28.59
CA LYS A 36 38.06 29.31 -27.90
C LYS A 36 36.91 28.61 -27.17
N ILE A 37 36.30 27.61 -27.79
CA ILE A 37 35.49 26.61 -27.09
C ILE A 37 36.46 25.52 -26.62
N LEU A 38 37.08 25.73 -25.46
CA LEU A 38 37.73 24.65 -24.72
C LEU A 38 36.63 23.92 -23.94
N PHE A 39 36.54 22.59 -24.09
CA PHE A 39 36.10 21.54 -23.13
C PHE A 39 35.37 20.38 -23.87
N PRO A 40 36.09 19.39 -24.43
CA PRO A 40 35.45 18.20 -25.03
C PRO A 40 35.07 17.12 -23.99
N PHE A 41 35.08 17.42 -22.68
CA PHE A 41 34.86 16.45 -21.62
C PHE A 41 33.68 16.82 -20.70
N VAL A 42 32.49 17.04 -21.27
CA VAL A 42 31.26 16.99 -20.46
C VAL A 42 30.88 15.52 -20.30
N SER A 43 31.50 14.83 -19.34
CA SER A 43 31.05 13.52 -18.91
C SER A 43 29.73 13.68 -18.14
N ILE A 44 28.62 13.36 -18.80
CA ILE A 44 27.30 13.31 -18.15
C ILE A 44 27.30 12.06 -17.27
N VAL A 45 27.52 12.26 -15.96
CA VAL A 45 27.40 11.19 -14.97
C VAL A 45 25.92 10.78 -14.89
N ARG A 46 25.61 9.55 -15.32
CA ARG A 46 24.31 8.91 -15.10
C ARG A 46 24.46 7.93 -13.93
N PHE A 47 23.49 7.93 -13.03
CA PHE A 47 23.37 6.96 -11.94
C PHE A 47 21.92 6.47 -11.88
N ALA A 48 21.71 5.27 -11.33
CA ALA A 48 20.37 4.72 -11.19
C ALA A 48 19.54 5.53 -10.18
N ASN A 49 18.26 5.72 -10.49
CA ASN A 49 17.29 6.34 -9.59
C ASN A 49 16.93 5.35 -8.49
N THR A 50 17.65 5.41 -7.37
CA THR A 50 17.40 4.55 -6.21
C THR A 50 16.71 5.32 -5.09
N ASP A 51 15.95 4.63 -4.26
CA ASP A 51 15.43 5.21 -3.03
C ASP A 51 16.58 5.69 -2.13
N CYS A 52 16.37 6.84 -1.49
CA CYS A 52 17.30 7.43 -0.53
C CYS A 52 16.52 7.89 0.70
N SER A 53 17.07 7.63 1.88
CA SER A 53 16.49 8.12 3.12
C SER A 53 16.76 9.60 3.30
N SER A 54 15.77 10.31 3.82
CA SER A 54 15.96 11.67 4.35
C SER A 54 15.90 11.62 5.88
N ALA A 55 16.28 12.72 6.54
CA ALA A 55 16.10 12.83 8.00
C ALA A 55 14.61 12.86 8.42
N ASN A 56 13.68 12.96 7.46
CA ASN A 56 12.24 12.98 7.68
C ASN A 56 11.63 11.59 7.40
N THR A 57 10.37 11.39 7.79
CA THR A 57 9.58 10.16 7.56
C THR A 57 9.24 9.88 6.09
N MET A 58 9.78 10.66 5.15
CA MET A 58 9.58 10.51 3.71
C MET A 58 10.90 10.11 3.03
N ASN A 59 10.84 9.07 2.20
CA ASN A 59 11.96 8.63 1.38
C ASN A 59 11.97 9.43 0.08
N GLY A 60 13.16 9.86 -0.35
CA GLY A 60 13.33 10.52 -1.64
C GLY A 60 13.77 9.53 -2.72
N THR A 61 13.83 10.03 -3.94
CA THR A 61 14.51 9.37 -5.06
C THR A 61 15.85 10.07 -5.31
N CYS A 62 16.91 9.30 -5.52
CA CYS A 62 18.21 9.84 -5.84
C CYS A 62 18.21 10.38 -7.28
N LEU A 63 18.24 11.71 -7.43
CA LEU A 63 18.17 12.39 -8.73
C LEU A 63 19.31 13.39 -8.91
N ALA A 64 19.57 13.81 -10.15
CA ALA A 64 20.45 14.94 -10.40
C ALA A 64 19.86 16.24 -9.81
N ARG A 65 20.70 17.17 -9.33
CA ARG A 65 20.21 18.43 -8.72
C ARG A 65 19.26 19.20 -9.64
N ARG A 66 19.62 19.31 -10.93
CA ARG A 66 18.81 20.00 -11.94
C ARG A 66 17.48 19.29 -12.17
N GLU A 67 17.50 17.96 -12.21
CA GLU A 67 16.30 17.14 -12.39
C GLU A 67 15.33 17.31 -11.21
N CYS A 68 15.82 17.23 -9.98
CA CYS A 68 15.00 17.48 -8.79
C CYS A 68 14.34 18.86 -8.81
N ASN A 69 15.12 19.90 -9.16
CA ASN A 69 14.61 21.27 -9.28
C ASN A 69 13.54 21.38 -10.39
N ASN A 70 13.75 20.74 -11.53
CA ASN A 70 12.79 20.74 -12.64
C ASN A 70 11.47 20.05 -12.28
N LEU A 71 11.51 19.08 -11.38
CA LEU A 71 10.33 18.40 -10.85
C LEU A 71 9.67 19.16 -9.70
N ASN A 72 10.13 20.38 -9.36
CA ASN A 72 9.72 21.11 -8.16
C ASN A 72 9.78 20.21 -6.91
N GLY A 73 10.84 19.41 -6.82
CA GLY A 73 11.13 18.55 -5.69
C GLY A 73 12.01 19.25 -4.66
N THR A 74 11.95 18.76 -3.43
CA THR A 74 12.74 19.27 -2.30
C THR A 74 13.97 18.40 -2.13
N ILE A 75 15.14 19.03 -2.13
CA ILE A 75 16.43 18.34 -1.86
C ILE A 75 16.62 18.21 -0.36
N THR A 76 16.64 16.98 0.14
CA THR A 76 16.77 16.68 1.58
C THR A 76 18.10 16.05 1.98
N GLY A 77 18.92 15.68 0.99
CA GLY A 77 20.22 15.05 1.26
C GLY A 77 21.04 14.81 -0.01
N THR A 78 22.13 14.06 0.15
CA THR A 78 23.01 13.64 -0.96
C THR A 78 23.01 12.12 -1.07
N CYS A 79 23.12 11.60 -2.29
CA CYS A 79 23.12 10.17 -2.60
C CYS A 79 24.13 9.88 -3.73
N ALA A 80 24.28 8.61 -4.13
CA ALA A 80 25.21 8.16 -5.18
C ALA A 80 26.64 8.74 -4.99
N SER A 81 27.24 8.50 -3.82
CA SER A 81 28.56 9.03 -3.46
C SER A 81 28.70 10.54 -3.66
N ARG A 82 27.67 11.30 -3.22
CA ARG A 82 27.53 12.77 -3.30
C ARG A 82 27.29 13.35 -4.70
N ARG A 83 27.16 12.51 -5.72
CA ARG A 83 26.88 12.93 -7.10
C ARG A 83 25.39 13.23 -7.33
N GLY A 84 24.51 12.56 -6.59
CA GLY A 84 23.07 12.79 -6.61
C GLY A 84 22.56 13.63 -5.43
N ARG A 85 21.29 13.98 -5.50
CA ARG A 85 20.52 14.65 -4.44
C ARG A 85 19.30 13.80 -4.11
N CYS A 86 19.04 13.63 -2.83
CA CYS A 86 17.85 12.95 -2.38
C CYS A 86 16.66 13.90 -2.58
N CYS A 87 15.80 13.58 -3.53
CA CYS A 87 14.73 14.44 -3.99
C CYS A 87 13.37 13.91 -3.53
N ILE A 88 12.59 14.75 -2.86
CA ILE A 88 11.22 14.43 -2.45
C ILE A 88 10.26 15.26 -3.29
N VAL A 89 9.39 14.60 -4.05
CA VAL A 89 8.36 15.27 -4.83
C VAL A 89 7.06 15.19 -4.04
N SER A 90 6.62 16.32 -3.50
CA SER A 90 5.36 16.41 -2.75
C SER A 90 4.38 17.35 -3.46
N ARG A 91 3.09 17.02 -3.37
CA ARG A 91 1.98 17.70 -4.01
C ARG A 91 0.79 17.76 -3.04
N SER A 92 -0.05 18.77 -3.22
CA SER A 92 -1.29 18.93 -2.43
C SER A 92 -2.49 19.14 -3.35
N CYS A 93 -3.60 19.65 -2.82
CA CYS A 93 -4.89 19.73 -3.50
C CYS A 93 -4.83 20.48 -4.84
N GLY A 94 -5.60 19.99 -5.82
CA GLY A 94 -5.75 20.59 -7.14
C GLY A 94 -4.57 20.35 -8.08
N SER A 95 -3.60 19.53 -7.67
CA SER A 95 -2.40 19.26 -8.45
C SER A 95 -2.61 18.10 -9.43
N THR A 96 -1.74 18.07 -10.45
CA THR A 96 -1.57 16.93 -11.34
C THR A 96 -0.12 16.48 -11.26
N THR A 97 0.12 15.17 -11.28
CA THR A 97 1.47 14.60 -11.30
C THR A 97 1.57 13.50 -12.35
N ASN A 98 2.71 13.44 -13.02
CA ASN A 98 3.17 12.28 -13.80
C ASN A 98 4.51 11.76 -13.26
N VAL A 99 4.91 12.19 -12.06
CA VAL A 99 6.19 11.85 -11.46
C VAL A 99 6.01 10.62 -10.58
N ASN A 100 6.83 9.59 -10.80
CA ASN A 100 6.83 8.41 -9.94
C ASN A 100 7.33 8.77 -8.52
N ASN A 101 6.87 8.05 -7.50
CA ASN A 101 7.16 8.33 -6.08
C ASN A 101 6.73 9.75 -5.63
N THR A 102 5.53 10.20 -6.04
CA THR A 102 4.96 11.47 -5.57
C THR A 102 4.29 11.28 -4.22
N TYR A 103 4.50 12.21 -3.28
CA TYR A 103 3.73 12.30 -2.04
C TYR A 103 2.52 13.21 -2.23
N PHE A 104 1.34 12.75 -1.84
CA PHE A 104 0.11 13.56 -1.80
C PHE A 104 -0.26 13.84 -0.34
N THR A 105 -0.15 15.10 0.06
CA THR A 105 -0.32 15.50 1.46
C THR A 105 -1.49 16.47 1.67
N SER A 106 -2.08 16.40 2.85
CA SER A 106 -3.07 17.41 3.27
C SER A 106 -2.48 18.81 3.27
N PRO A 107 -3.29 19.86 3.02
CA PRO A 107 -2.84 21.24 3.16
C PRO A 107 -2.26 21.48 4.55
N GLY A 108 -1.03 21.99 4.63
CA GLY A 108 -0.34 22.27 5.90
C GLY A 108 0.25 21.05 6.62
N TYR A 109 0.25 19.85 5.99
CA TYR A 109 0.88 18.66 6.56
C TYR A 109 2.32 18.95 7.07
N PRO A 110 2.71 18.49 8.28
CA PRO A 110 2.04 17.50 9.13
C PRO A 110 0.98 18.06 10.11
N ALA A 111 0.65 19.36 10.03
CA ALA A 111 -0.42 19.91 10.85
C ALA A 111 -1.79 19.35 10.43
N ALA A 112 -2.74 19.35 11.38
CA ALA A 112 -4.10 18.90 11.13
C ALA A 112 -4.82 19.80 10.12
N TYR A 113 -5.53 19.19 9.19
CA TYR A 113 -6.38 19.85 8.23
C TYR A 113 -7.80 20.00 8.78
N ALA A 114 -8.29 21.24 8.87
CA ALA A 114 -9.58 21.55 9.49
C ALA A 114 -10.81 21.13 8.64
N GLY A 115 -10.61 20.67 7.41
CA GLY A 115 -11.68 20.44 6.43
C GLY A 115 -11.94 21.66 5.54
N GLY A 116 -12.87 21.51 4.59
CA GLY A 116 -13.25 22.56 3.64
C GLY A 116 -13.56 22.00 2.26
N GLN A 117 -12.94 22.59 1.23
CA GLN A 117 -13.12 22.15 -0.16
C GLN A 117 -12.54 20.75 -0.38
N SER A 118 -13.14 20.01 -1.31
CA SER A 118 -12.65 18.70 -1.72
C SER A 118 -11.21 18.81 -2.23
N CYS A 119 -10.33 17.95 -1.74
CA CYS A 119 -8.93 17.95 -2.08
C CYS A 119 -8.62 16.79 -3.03
N SER A 120 -8.26 17.09 -4.27
CA SER A 120 -7.94 16.07 -5.27
C SER A 120 -6.52 16.16 -5.82
N ILE A 121 -6.02 15.05 -6.33
CA ILE A 121 -4.82 14.96 -7.16
C ILE A 121 -5.09 14.05 -8.37
N ILE A 122 -4.62 14.47 -9.54
CA ILE A 122 -4.72 13.69 -10.78
C ILE A 122 -3.35 13.06 -11.07
N VAL A 123 -3.33 11.74 -11.23
CA VAL A 123 -2.11 10.95 -11.48
C VAL A 123 -2.13 10.44 -12.91
N ASN A 124 -1.23 10.97 -13.73
CA ASN A 124 -0.95 10.48 -15.06
C ASN A 124 0.20 9.48 -15.02
N ARG A 125 0.17 8.52 -15.94
CA ARG A 125 1.27 7.59 -16.15
C ARG A 125 2.56 8.36 -16.49
N CYS A 126 3.68 7.99 -15.89
CA CYS A 126 4.96 8.63 -16.17
C CYS A 126 5.51 8.23 -17.56
N ASN A 127 5.13 7.05 -18.06
CA ASN A 127 5.38 6.55 -19.41
C ASN A 127 4.37 5.44 -19.77
N ALA A 128 4.48 4.89 -20.98
CA ALA A 128 3.58 3.87 -21.52
C ALA A 128 3.78 2.46 -20.95
N ASP A 129 4.76 2.25 -20.08
CA ASP A 129 5.07 0.94 -19.47
C ASP A 129 4.47 0.79 -18.06
N ILE A 130 3.81 1.82 -17.52
CA ILE A 130 3.20 1.78 -16.17
C ILE A 130 1.83 1.07 -16.20
N CYS A 131 1.65 -0.05 -15.50
CA CYS A 131 0.35 -0.72 -15.47
C CYS A 131 -0.49 -0.38 -14.23
N GLN A 132 0.15 -0.10 -13.11
CA GLN A 132 -0.53 -0.06 -11.82
C GLN A 132 -0.03 1.09 -10.94
N LEU A 133 -0.94 1.71 -10.21
CA LEU A 133 -0.64 2.69 -9.17
C LEU A 133 -0.77 2.00 -7.80
N ARG A 134 0.35 1.88 -7.10
CA ARG A 134 0.41 1.52 -5.69
C ARG A 134 0.31 2.79 -4.84
N ILE A 135 -0.58 2.78 -3.86
CA ILE A 135 -0.87 3.93 -3.00
C ILE A 135 -0.63 3.49 -1.55
N ASP A 136 0.47 3.92 -0.96
CA ASP A 136 0.76 3.65 0.46
C ASP A 136 0.17 4.77 1.32
N PHE A 137 -0.67 4.42 2.29
CA PHE A 137 -1.23 5.35 3.27
C PHE A 137 -0.27 5.50 4.45
N LEU A 138 0.79 6.31 4.30
CA LEU A 138 1.80 6.47 5.36
C LEU A 138 1.24 7.17 6.61
N ASP A 139 0.25 8.04 6.39
CA ASP A 139 -0.57 8.67 7.40
C ASP A 139 -1.94 8.90 6.75
N MET A 140 -3.01 8.41 7.35
CA MET A 140 -4.34 8.55 6.79
C MET A 140 -5.39 8.48 7.89
N VAL A 141 -5.70 9.65 8.45
CA VAL A 141 -6.65 9.82 9.54
C VAL A 141 -7.74 10.79 9.08
N LEU A 142 -8.92 10.24 8.81
CA LEU A 142 -10.16 10.96 8.53
C LEU A 142 -11.19 10.70 9.65
N ALA A 143 -12.27 11.47 9.67
CA ALA A 143 -13.39 11.17 10.55
C ALA A 143 -13.87 9.72 10.35
N GLN A 144 -14.28 9.09 11.45
CA GLN A 144 -14.89 7.75 11.43
C GLN A 144 -16.15 7.74 10.55
N PRO A 145 -16.55 6.56 10.02
CA PRO A 145 -17.88 6.42 9.44
C PRO A 145 -18.96 6.83 10.45
N ASN A 146 -20.18 7.11 9.98
CA ASN A 146 -21.32 7.24 10.88
C ASN A 146 -21.58 5.90 11.61
N GLY A 147 -22.56 5.87 12.52
CA GLY A 147 -22.80 4.65 13.28
C GLY A 147 -23.24 3.45 12.44
N ASP A 148 -23.76 3.70 11.22
CA ASP A 148 -24.16 2.68 10.24
C ASP A 148 -23.01 2.31 9.26
N GLY A 149 -21.75 2.61 9.59
CA GLY A 149 -20.60 2.22 8.77
C GLY A 149 -20.42 3.02 7.47
N VAL A 150 -21.19 4.09 7.25
CA VAL A 150 -21.13 4.91 6.03
C VAL A 150 -20.16 6.08 6.18
N CYS A 151 -19.26 6.23 5.21
CA CYS A 151 -18.30 7.33 5.12
C CYS A 151 -18.93 8.65 4.66
N ALA A 152 -19.81 9.21 5.49
CA ALA A 152 -20.61 10.40 5.16
C ALA A 152 -19.91 11.75 5.47
N THR A 153 -19.09 11.78 6.53
CA THR A 153 -18.46 13.03 7.01
C THR A 153 -17.23 13.38 6.20
N ASP A 154 -16.30 12.43 6.14
CA ASP A 154 -15.06 12.50 5.39
C ASP A 154 -14.92 11.20 4.59
N ALA A 155 -14.32 11.28 3.41
CA ALA A 155 -14.07 10.11 2.59
C ALA A 155 -12.86 10.29 1.67
N ILE A 156 -12.23 9.18 1.30
CA ILE A 156 -11.36 9.08 0.14
C ILE A 156 -12.07 8.27 -0.95
N THR A 157 -12.02 8.78 -2.16
CA THR A 157 -12.52 8.12 -3.37
C THR A 157 -11.42 8.12 -4.43
N ILE A 158 -11.34 7.02 -5.19
CA ILE A 158 -10.33 6.84 -6.23
C ILE A 158 -11.04 6.39 -7.50
N THR A 159 -10.83 7.12 -8.59
CA THR A 159 -11.56 6.94 -9.86
C THR A 159 -10.61 7.01 -11.05
N GLY A 160 -11.09 6.62 -12.24
CA GLY A 160 -10.34 6.67 -13.49
C GLY A 160 -9.44 5.45 -13.75
N GLY A 161 -9.21 4.61 -12.74
CA GLY A 161 -8.58 3.29 -12.88
C GLY A 161 -9.54 2.22 -13.40
N ASN A 162 -8.99 1.05 -13.74
CA ASN A 162 -9.76 -0.17 -14.04
C ASN A 162 -10.19 -0.89 -12.75
N THR A 163 -9.49 -0.68 -11.64
CA THR A 163 -9.88 -1.18 -10.32
C THR A 163 -11.00 -0.32 -9.73
N ILE A 164 -12.10 -0.95 -9.31
CA ILE A 164 -13.16 -0.29 -8.55
C ILE A 164 -12.69 -0.19 -7.10
N VAL A 165 -12.47 1.03 -6.62
CA VAL A 165 -12.10 1.29 -5.22
C VAL A 165 -13.35 1.76 -4.46
N PRO A 166 -13.76 1.07 -3.39
CA PRO A 166 -14.87 1.54 -2.57
C PRO A 166 -14.51 2.84 -1.86
N THR A 167 -15.53 3.59 -1.44
CA THR A 167 -15.34 4.77 -0.59
C THR A 167 -14.80 4.34 0.77
N ILE A 168 -13.68 4.93 1.20
CA ILE A 168 -13.02 4.59 2.47
C ILE A 168 -12.95 5.83 3.36
N CYS A 169 -12.98 5.66 4.69
CA CYS A 169 -12.83 6.73 5.69
C CYS A 169 -12.23 6.17 6.98
N GLY A 170 -12.15 7.01 8.03
CA GLY A 170 -11.54 6.65 9.30
C GLY A 170 -10.02 6.57 9.26
N ASP A 171 -9.43 5.68 10.06
CA ASP A 171 -7.98 5.50 10.18
C ASP A 171 -7.52 4.31 9.34
N ASN A 172 -6.73 4.60 8.30
CA ASN A 172 -6.17 3.60 7.40
C ASN A 172 -4.64 3.73 7.31
N THR A 173 -4.02 4.31 8.34
CA THR A 173 -2.57 4.47 8.41
C THR A 173 -1.87 3.11 8.32
N GLY A 174 -0.85 3.02 7.46
CA GLY A 174 -0.09 1.80 7.19
C GLY A 174 -0.72 0.87 6.14
N GLN A 175 -1.91 1.17 5.62
CA GLN A 175 -2.53 0.36 4.57
C GLN A 175 -1.99 0.69 3.17
N THR A 176 -2.23 -0.20 2.21
CA THR A 176 -1.79 -0.02 0.82
C THR A 176 -2.88 -0.45 -0.15
N LEU A 177 -3.13 0.39 -1.15
CA LEU A 177 -4.06 0.09 -2.25
C LEU A 177 -3.30 -0.12 -3.56
N PHE A 178 -3.85 -0.97 -4.43
CA PHE A 178 -3.38 -1.19 -5.79
C PHE A 178 -4.50 -0.89 -6.79
N VAL A 179 -4.23 0.02 -7.72
CA VAL A 179 -5.21 0.51 -8.70
C VAL A 179 -4.62 0.41 -10.10
N ASP A 180 -5.22 -0.42 -10.93
CA ASP A 180 -4.78 -0.59 -12.32
C ASP A 180 -5.16 0.63 -13.15
N PHE A 181 -4.25 1.10 -14.01
CA PHE A 181 -4.57 2.14 -14.99
C PHE A 181 -5.48 1.58 -16.09
N ASN A 182 -6.48 2.34 -16.50
CA ASN A 182 -7.31 2.02 -17.67
C ASN A 182 -6.75 2.70 -18.92
N GLY A 183 -5.78 2.04 -19.57
CA GLY A 183 -5.06 2.61 -20.71
C GLY A 183 -4.29 3.87 -20.30
N ASN A 184 -4.58 5.00 -20.95
CA ASN A 184 -3.97 6.30 -20.63
C ASN A 184 -4.87 7.18 -19.73
N THR A 185 -5.98 6.65 -19.22
CA THR A 185 -6.88 7.38 -18.33
C THR A 185 -6.17 7.67 -17.01
N ALA A 186 -6.17 8.94 -16.59
CA ALA A 186 -5.56 9.35 -15.34
C ALA A 186 -6.36 8.84 -14.14
N ILE A 187 -5.66 8.43 -13.08
CA ILE A 187 -6.29 8.07 -11.81
C ILE A 187 -6.47 9.34 -10.99
N THR A 188 -7.68 9.61 -10.53
CA THR A 188 -8.00 10.76 -9.67
C THR A 188 -8.27 10.29 -8.25
N ILE A 189 -7.48 10.78 -7.30
CA ILE A 189 -7.66 10.53 -5.87
C ILE A 189 -8.29 11.79 -5.28
N THR A 190 -9.45 11.65 -4.64
CA THR A 190 -10.19 12.77 -4.03
C THR A 190 -10.48 12.48 -2.57
N VAL A 191 -10.08 13.40 -1.69
CA VAL A 191 -10.42 13.41 -0.27
C VAL A 191 -11.48 14.50 -0.04
N THR A 192 -12.67 14.09 0.38
CA THR A 192 -13.70 14.99 0.88
C THR A 192 -13.57 15.07 2.40
N ALA A 193 -13.55 16.30 2.92
CA ALA A 193 -13.35 16.57 4.32
C ALA A 193 -14.20 17.78 4.71
N THR A 194 -15.31 17.56 5.39
CA THR A 194 -16.24 18.66 5.69
C THR A 194 -15.68 19.61 6.75
N SER A 195 -15.88 20.92 6.58
CA SER A 195 -15.61 21.90 7.62
C SER A 195 -16.73 22.00 8.66
N ALA A 196 -17.83 21.25 8.49
CA ALA A 196 -18.96 21.23 9.43
C ALA A 196 -18.64 20.48 10.74
N THR A 197 -17.58 19.66 10.75
CA THR A 197 -17.15 18.89 11.93
C THR A 197 -15.68 19.18 12.24
N THR A 198 -15.41 19.47 13.50
CA THR A 198 -14.04 19.66 13.99
C THR A 198 -13.39 18.29 14.18
N PHE A 199 -12.43 17.96 13.31
CA PHE A 199 -11.66 16.73 13.40
C PHE A 199 -10.23 16.98 12.92
N SER A 200 -9.25 16.33 13.57
CA SER A 200 -7.82 16.49 13.27
C SER A 200 -7.41 15.62 12.09
N ARG A 201 -7.87 15.99 10.90
CA ARG A 201 -7.63 15.23 9.66
C ARG A 201 -6.18 15.36 9.23
N ARG A 202 -5.60 14.30 8.69
CA ARG A 202 -4.23 14.32 8.16
C ARG A 202 -4.06 13.18 7.19
N TRP A 203 -3.40 13.46 6.07
CA TRP A 203 -2.99 12.40 5.16
C TRP A 203 -1.64 12.70 4.51
N ASN A 204 -0.90 11.63 4.28
CA ASN A 204 0.33 11.57 3.53
C ASN A 204 0.36 10.25 2.75
N LEU A 205 0.03 10.32 1.47
CA LEU A 205 -0.05 9.15 0.61
C LEU A 205 1.18 9.09 -0.29
N ARG A 206 1.88 7.96 -0.36
CA ARG A 206 2.97 7.76 -1.34
C ARG A 206 2.40 7.07 -2.57
N LEU A 207 2.51 7.76 -3.71
CA LEU A 207 2.01 7.33 -5.01
C LEU A 207 3.15 6.73 -5.83
N ILE A 208 3.14 5.41 -6.00
CA ILE A 208 4.16 4.63 -6.68
C ILE A 208 3.57 4.04 -7.96
N GLN A 209 4.13 4.42 -9.10
CA GLN A 209 3.78 3.88 -10.40
C GLN A 209 4.63 2.65 -10.69
N LEU A 210 3.97 1.51 -10.86
CA LEU A 210 4.59 0.22 -11.12
C LEU A 210 4.54 -0.09 -12.62
N GLY A 211 5.72 -0.42 -13.17
CA GLY A 211 5.86 -0.92 -14.54
C GLY A 211 5.18 -2.27 -14.69
N CYS A 212 4.65 -2.58 -15.88
CA CYS A 212 3.94 -3.83 -16.18
C CYS A 212 4.79 -5.10 -15.95
N ASP A 213 6.11 -4.96 -15.97
CA ASP A 213 7.11 -6.01 -15.71
C ASP A 213 7.53 -6.08 -14.22
N CYS A 214 7.00 -5.21 -13.36
CA CYS A 214 7.39 -5.15 -11.96
C CYS A 214 6.89 -6.41 -11.20
N PRO A 215 7.78 -7.17 -10.54
CA PRO A 215 7.38 -8.32 -9.73
C PRO A 215 6.48 -7.98 -8.53
N GLY A 216 6.38 -6.68 -8.19
CA GLY A 216 5.56 -6.14 -7.12
C GLY A 216 4.15 -5.73 -7.54
N ILE A 217 3.73 -5.98 -8.79
CA ILE A 217 2.34 -5.76 -9.22
C ILE A 217 1.39 -6.70 -8.48
N ALA A 218 0.30 -6.14 -7.97
CA ALA A 218 -0.83 -6.91 -7.47
C ALA A 218 -1.61 -7.53 -8.64
N PRO A 219 -2.09 -8.78 -8.55
CA PRO A 219 -2.95 -9.34 -9.57
C PRO A 219 -4.21 -8.50 -9.80
N ASN A 220 -4.74 -8.48 -11.03
CA ASN A 220 -5.97 -7.75 -11.34
C ASN A 220 -7.12 -8.24 -10.45
N GLY A 221 -7.90 -7.30 -9.90
CA GLY A 221 -8.98 -7.56 -8.95
C GLY A 221 -8.58 -7.57 -7.48
N CYS A 222 -7.28 -7.51 -7.16
CA CYS A 222 -6.78 -7.39 -5.79
C CYS A 222 -6.62 -5.91 -5.41
N LEU A 223 -7.42 -5.43 -4.45
CA LEU A 223 -7.32 -4.06 -3.96
C LEU A 223 -6.20 -3.90 -2.92
N GLN A 224 -6.00 -4.91 -2.07
CA GLN A 224 -4.84 -5.02 -1.18
C GLN A 224 -3.98 -6.21 -1.64
N TYR A 225 -2.66 -6.06 -1.53
CA TYR A 225 -1.71 -7.11 -1.90
C TYR A 225 -0.58 -7.19 -0.88
N TYR A 226 -0.42 -8.39 -0.32
CA TYR A 226 0.57 -8.70 0.69
C TYR A 226 1.65 -9.63 0.12
N THR A 227 2.85 -9.52 0.66
CA THR A 227 4.01 -10.34 0.28
C THR A 227 4.71 -10.86 1.53
N GLY A 228 5.55 -11.88 1.37
CA GLY A 228 6.22 -12.53 2.47
C GLY A 228 5.47 -13.75 3.01
N VAL A 229 6.16 -14.50 3.85
CA VAL A 229 5.67 -15.77 4.39
C VAL A 229 4.71 -15.59 5.55
N THR A 230 4.72 -14.43 6.21
CA THR A 230 3.84 -14.09 7.33
C THR A 230 3.46 -12.62 7.25
N GLY A 231 2.28 -12.26 7.74
CA GLY A 231 1.88 -10.87 7.91
C GLY A 231 0.52 -10.74 8.57
N THR A 232 0.04 -9.51 8.69
CA THR A 232 -1.29 -9.19 9.23
C THR A 232 -2.10 -8.45 8.17
N ILE A 233 -3.32 -8.91 7.95
CA ILE A 233 -4.30 -8.34 7.04
C ILE A 233 -5.31 -7.59 7.89
N ASN A 234 -5.49 -6.31 7.60
CA ASN A 234 -6.47 -5.46 8.26
C ASN A 234 -7.52 -5.03 7.24
N SER A 235 -8.79 -5.12 7.63
CA SER A 235 -9.87 -4.41 6.95
C SER A 235 -9.64 -2.90 6.98
N PHE A 236 -10.26 -2.18 6.04
CA PHE A 236 -10.28 -0.72 6.08
C PHE A 236 -10.92 -0.21 7.38
N ASN A 237 -10.36 0.85 7.94
CA ASN A 237 -10.75 1.46 9.22
C ASN A 237 -10.66 0.54 10.46
N TYR A 238 -9.97 -0.60 10.40
CA TYR A 238 -9.70 -1.39 11.60
C TYR A 238 -8.97 -0.57 12.67
N GLY A 239 -9.33 -0.75 13.94
CA GLY A 239 -8.54 -0.23 15.05
C GLY A 239 -9.10 -0.61 16.42
N THR A 240 -8.51 -0.08 17.48
CA THR A 240 -8.65 -0.64 18.84
C THR A 240 -9.75 -0.01 19.70
N THR A 241 -10.30 1.13 19.30
CA THR A 241 -11.39 1.83 20.00
C THR A 241 -12.71 1.64 19.25
N SER A 242 -13.84 1.66 19.95
CA SER A 242 -15.17 1.67 19.33
C SER A 242 -15.43 2.95 18.54
N ASN A 243 -16.38 2.91 17.59
CA ASN A 243 -16.96 4.13 17.03
C ASN A 243 -17.89 4.76 18.07
N THR A 244 -17.71 6.05 18.34
CA THR A 244 -18.51 6.79 19.33
C THR A 244 -19.82 7.31 18.77
N ALA A 245 -20.00 7.27 17.44
CA ALA A 245 -21.28 7.62 16.81
C ALA A 245 -22.30 6.51 17.07
N LEU A 246 -23.56 6.90 17.32
CA LEU A 246 -24.67 5.94 17.37
C LEU A 246 -25.15 5.62 15.96
N SER A 247 -25.56 4.37 15.73
CA SER A 247 -26.23 3.97 14.49
C SER A 247 -27.67 4.52 14.44
N SER A 248 -28.32 4.36 13.30
CA SER A 248 -29.73 4.72 13.08
C SER A 248 -30.68 4.00 14.04
N SER A 249 -30.29 2.82 14.56
CA SER A 249 -31.01 2.07 15.58
C SER A 249 -30.67 2.47 17.02
N LEU A 250 -29.93 3.57 17.23
CA LEU A 250 -29.55 4.11 18.55
C LEU A 250 -28.67 3.18 19.40
N VAL A 251 -27.89 2.32 18.75
CA VAL A 251 -26.87 1.45 19.38
C VAL A 251 -25.47 1.94 19.02
N THR A 252 -24.44 1.44 19.73
CA THR A 252 -23.05 1.82 19.45
C THR A 252 -22.68 1.48 18.01
N GLY A 253 -22.15 2.48 17.30
CA GLY A 253 -21.83 2.37 15.89
C GLY A 253 -20.67 1.44 15.59
N THR A 254 -20.62 0.98 14.34
CA THR A 254 -19.55 0.13 13.83
C THR A 254 -18.34 0.96 13.36
N ARG A 255 -17.14 0.38 13.39
CA ARG A 255 -15.98 0.86 12.63
C ARG A 255 -15.85 0.18 11.28
N GLN A 256 -16.45 -1.00 11.13
CA GLN A 256 -16.55 -1.66 9.85
C GLN A 256 -17.21 -0.72 8.85
N ILE A 257 -16.63 -0.61 7.67
CA ILE A 257 -17.22 0.21 6.62
C ILE A 257 -18.27 -0.64 5.90
N ALA A 258 -19.45 -0.07 5.74
CA ALA A 258 -20.58 -0.68 5.06
C ALA A 258 -20.37 -0.75 3.54
N ASN A 259 -21.03 -1.70 2.89
CA ASN A 259 -21.12 -1.86 1.43
C ASN A 259 -19.75 -2.05 0.73
N LEU A 260 -18.83 -2.79 1.34
CA LEU A 260 -17.57 -3.16 0.73
C LEU A 260 -17.66 -4.49 -0.02
N ASN A 261 -17.01 -4.57 -1.17
CA ASN A 261 -16.81 -5.81 -1.91
C ASN A 261 -15.47 -5.74 -2.63
N TYR A 262 -14.43 -6.36 -2.07
CA TYR A 262 -13.07 -6.29 -2.62
C TYR A 262 -12.26 -7.55 -2.36
N GLY A 263 -11.28 -7.80 -3.23
CA GLY A 263 -10.31 -8.87 -3.09
C GLY A 263 -9.03 -8.41 -2.41
N ILE A 264 -8.46 -9.30 -1.60
CA ILE A 264 -7.15 -9.20 -0.96
C ILE A 264 -6.33 -10.39 -1.45
N CYS A 265 -5.11 -10.12 -1.91
CA CYS A 265 -4.25 -11.16 -2.45
C CYS A 265 -2.96 -11.25 -1.65
N ILE A 266 -2.43 -12.46 -1.53
CA ILE A 266 -1.16 -12.73 -0.88
C ILE A 266 -0.26 -13.43 -1.91
N ARG A 267 0.92 -12.88 -2.15
CA ARG A 267 1.89 -13.50 -3.05
C ARG A 267 2.34 -14.84 -2.50
N MET A 268 2.21 -15.89 -3.29
CA MET A 268 2.80 -17.18 -2.93
C MET A 268 4.33 -17.09 -3.00
N GLU A 269 4.99 -17.34 -1.88
CA GLU A 269 6.45 -17.38 -1.84
C GLU A 269 6.97 -18.75 -2.32
N ALA A 270 8.18 -18.76 -2.89
CA ALA A 270 8.76 -20.00 -3.43
C ALA A 270 8.90 -21.06 -2.32
N GLY A 271 8.47 -22.29 -2.60
CA GLY A 271 8.52 -23.40 -1.64
C GLY A 271 7.31 -23.49 -0.69
N TYR A 272 6.29 -22.64 -0.86
CA TYR A 272 5.09 -22.66 -0.03
C TYR A 272 3.86 -23.14 -0.81
N CYS A 273 3.06 -24.00 -0.18
CA CYS A 273 1.97 -24.75 -0.83
C CYS A 273 0.59 -24.48 -0.25
N ALA A 274 0.50 -23.95 0.97
CA ALA A 274 -0.75 -23.58 1.63
C ALA A 274 -0.59 -22.28 2.42
N ILE A 275 -1.70 -21.72 2.88
CA ILE A 275 -1.74 -20.53 3.72
C ILE A 275 -2.69 -20.77 4.89
N GLN A 276 -2.24 -20.44 6.10
CA GLN A 276 -3.02 -20.45 7.31
C GLN A 276 -3.46 -19.02 7.64
N TYR A 277 -4.71 -18.85 8.06
CA TYR A 277 -5.25 -17.61 8.61
C TYR A 277 -5.64 -17.83 10.06
N ALA A 278 -5.35 -16.85 10.93
CA ALA A 278 -5.70 -16.89 12.34
C ALA A 278 -6.00 -15.48 12.86
N GLN A 279 -7.01 -15.34 13.73
CA GLN A 279 -7.21 -14.11 14.50
C GLN A 279 -6.03 -13.83 15.44
N ALA A 280 -5.84 -12.56 15.79
CA ALA A 280 -4.80 -12.16 16.73
C ALA A 280 -5.18 -12.57 18.16
N SER A 281 -4.37 -13.44 18.79
CA SER A 281 -4.63 -13.89 20.17
C SER A 281 -4.52 -12.78 21.22
N SER A 282 -3.89 -11.66 20.88
CA SER A 282 -3.71 -10.49 21.75
C SER A 282 -4.92 -9.54 21.74
N ASP A 283 -5.88 -9.74 20.83
CA ASP A 283 -7.02 -8.84 20.66
C ASP A 283 -8.29 -9.66 20.39
N ALA A 284 -9.15 -9.76 21.40
CA ALA A 284 -10.43 -10.48 21.31
C ALA A 284 -11.40 -9.86 20.28
N TYR A 285 -11.15 -8.62 19.84
CA TYR A 285 -11.97 -7.93 18.85
C TYR A 285 -11.39 -8.00 17.44
N SER A 286 -10.28 -8.71 17.26
CA SER A 286 -9.56 -8.83 15.98
C SER A 286 -10.33 -9.54 14.87
N PHE A 287 -11.45 -10.16 15.20
CA PHE A 287 -12.42 -10.60 14.22
C PHE A 287 -13.82 -10.40 14.77
N THR A 288 -14.38 -9.22 14.50
CA THR A 288 -15.75 -8.85 14.86
C THR A 288 -16.42 -8.29 13.62
N VAL A 289 -16.95 -9.20 12.80
CA VAL A 289 -17.47 -8.89 11.45
C VAL A 289 -18.99 -8.86 11.42
N THR A 290 -19.65 -9.70 12.21
CA THR A 290 -21.12 -9.76 12.33
C THR A 290 -21.50 -10.08 13.76
N GLY A 291 -22.57 -9.49 14.27
CA GLY A 291 -23.10 -9.72 15.60
C GLY A 291 -22.90 -8.55 16.57
N ASP A 292 -23.40 -8.73 17.78
CA ASP A 292 -23.42 -7.69 18.82
C ASP A 292 -22.18 -7.76 19.71
N VAL A 293 -21.18 -6.92 19.42
CA VAL A 293 -19.95 -6.82 20.23
C VAL A 293 -20.22 -6.25 21.63
N GLU A 294 -21.19 -5.35 21.76
CA GLU A 294 -21.49 -4.66 23.02
C GLU A 294 -22.24 -5.58 24.00
N GLY A 295 -23.17 -6.40 23.50
CA GLY A 295 -23.94 -7.37 24.26
C GLY A 295 -23.25 -8.72 24.48
N ALA A 296 -22.15 -9.01 23.78
CA ALA A 296 -21.47 -10.30 23.88
C ALA A 296 -20.72 -10.50 25.21
N ASP A 297 -20.89 -11.68 25.80
CA ASP A 297 -20.10 -12.10 26.95
C ASP A 297 -18.62 -12.33 26.57
N SER A 298 -17.72 -12.10 27.53
CA SER A 298 -16.28 -12.30 27.35
C SER A 298 -15.86 -13.72 26.94
N THR A 299 -16.70 -14.73 27.18
CA THR A 299 -16.46 -16.11 26.74
C THR A 299 -16.78 -16.34 25.26
N VAL A 300 -17.48 -15.41 24.61
CA VAL A 300 -17.87 -15.47 23.18
C VAL A 300 -16.89 -14.67 22.32
N LEU A 301 -16.53 -13.46 22.75
CA LEU A 301 -15.66 -12.55 22.01
C LEU A 301 -14.26 -13.17 21.76
N GLY A 302 -13.87 -13.23 20.50
CA GLY A 302 -12.59 -13.77 20.07
C GLY A 302 -12.42 -15.27 20.35
N THR A 303 -13.51 -16.02 20.56
CA THR A 303 -13.44 -17.47 20.79
C THR A 303 -14.08 -18.27 19.65
N THR A 304 -13.88 -19.59 19.67
CA THR A 304 -14.56 -20.49 18.71
C THR A 304 -16.08 -20.52 18.91
N ILE A 305 -16.60 -20.05 20.05
CA ILE A 305 -18.04 -19.93 20.32
C ILE A 305 -18.64 -18.75 19.54
N GLY A 306 -17.92 -17.62 19.47
CA GLY A 306 -18.32 -16.45 18.69
C GLY A 306 -18.07 -16.59 17.18
N ALA A 307 -17.31 -17.61 16.75
CA ALA A 307 -16.96 -17.81 15.35
C ALA A 307 -18.11 -18.46 14.57
N LEU A 308 -18.51 -17.83 13.46
CA LEU A 308 -19.59 -18.28 12.59
C LEU A 308 -19.07 -18.54 11.16
N ASN A 309 -19.75 -19.42 10.42
CA ASN A 309 -19.42 -19.72 9.03
C ASN A 309 -20.64 -20.18 8.23
N GLY A 310 -20.51 -20.14 6.90
CA GLY A 310 -21.50 -20.75 6.00
C GLY A 310 -22.83 -20.00 5.97
N ILE A 311 -23.92 -20.73 6.20
CA ILE A 311 -25.28 -20.23 5.99
C ILE A 311 -25.69 -19.09 6.93
N THR A 312 -24.96 -18.87 8.03
CA THR A 312 -25.19 -17.74 8.94
C THR A 312 -24.50 -16.46 8.46
N CYS A 313 -23.52 -16.58 7.56
CA CYS A 313 -22.72 -15.47 7.06
C CYS A 313 -23.32 -14.92 5.76
N THR A 314 -24.43 -14.20 5.90
CA THR A 314 -25.22 -13.68 4.77
C THR A 314 -25.07 -12.18 4.52
N THR A 315 -24.70 -11.41 5.54
CA THR A 315 -24.56 -9.95 5.48
C THR A 315 -23.09 -9.59 5.30
N ASP A 316 -22.30 -9.76 6.36
CA ASP A 316 -20.89 -9.42 6.39
C ASP A 316 -20.05 -10.66 6.61
N PHE A 317 -19.01 -10.83 5.79
CA PHE A 317 -18.14 -11.97 5.89
C PHE A 317 -16.85 -11.78 5.11
N VAL A 318 -15.85 -12.58 5.48
CA VAL A 318 -14.70 -12.84 4.64
C VAL A 318 -14.84 -14.19 3.94
N VAL A 319 -14.35 -14.29 2.71
CA VAL A 319 -14.31 -15.54 1.96
C VAL A 319 -12.89 -16.07 1.91
N ILE A 320 -12.69 -17.30 2.38
CA ILE A 320 -11.44 -18.04 2.28
C ILE A 320 -11.72 -19.32 1.48
N PRO A 321 -11.16 -19.47 0.26
CA PRO A 321 -11.48 -20.62 -0.59
C PRO A 321 -11.00 -21.96 -0.02
N ASN A 322 -11.83 -23.00 -0.14
CA ASN A 322 -11.55 -24.39 0.25
C ASN A 322 -10.77 -24.57 1.59
N PRO A 323 -11.31 -24.09 2.71
CA PRO A 323 -10.60 -24.08 3.98
C PRO A 323 -10.76 -25.41 4.75
N THR A 324 -9.70 -25.78 5.48
CA THR A 324 -9.67 -26.86 6.47
C THR A 324 -9.35 -26.29 7.85
N ILE A 325 -10.01 -26.77 8.89
CA ILE A 325 -9.74 -26.38 10.28
C ILE A 325 -8.36 -26.93 10.69
N VAL A 326 -7.47 -26.08 11.17
CA VAL A 326 -6.09 -26.49 11.47
C VAL A 326 -6.00 -27.51 12.60
N SER A 327 -6.85 -27.40 13.63
CA SER A 327 -6.80 -28.29 14.79
C SER A 327 -7.31 -29.71 14.52
N THR A 328 -8.13 -29.90 13.48
CA THR A 328 -8.77 -31.20 13.18
C THR A 328 -8.40 -31.76 11.80
N GLY A 329 -7.90 -30.91 10.89
CA GLY A 329 -7.66 -31.26 9.48
C GLY A 329 -8.94 -31.47 8.66
N VAL A 330 -10.11 -31.19 9.24
CA VAL A 330 -11.41 -31.41 8.58
C VAL A 330 -11.76 -30.19 7.72
N SER A 331 -12.31 -30.44 6.52
CA SER A 331 -12.87 -29.37 5.68
C SER A 331 -13.98 -28.63 6.41
N VAL A 332 -13.99 -27.30 6.35
CA VAL A 332 -15.04 -26.48 6.95
C VAL A 332 -16.39 -26.71 6.25
N GLY A 333 -16.39 -27.11 4.98
CA GLY A 333 -17.63 -27.27 4.18
C GLY A 333 -18.29 -25.94 3.77
N SER A 334 -17.59 -24.81 3.99
CA SER A 334 -17.99 -23.46 3.62
C SER A 334 -16.74 -22.63 3.35
N ASP A 335 -16.87 -21.58 2.55
CA ASP A 335 -15.84 -20.57 2.29
C ASP A 335 -16.08 -19.24 3.02
N ARG A 336 -17.27 -19.00 3.59
CA ARG A 336 -17.62 -17.76 4.30
C ARG A 336 -17.39 -17.85 5.80
N PHE A 337 -16.81 -16.80 6.38
CA PHE A 337 -16.51 -16.65 7.81
C PHE A 337 -16.98 -15.28 8.32
N CYS A 338 -17.68 -15.26 9.45
CA CYS A 338 -18.25 -14.07 10.08
C CYS A 338 -18.36 -14.28 11.60
N GLY A 339 -19.05 -13.39 12.29
CA GLY A 339 -19.28 -13.49 13.74
C GLY A 339 -18.32 -12.64 14.57
N LEU A 340 -18.20 -13.02 15.84
CA LEU A 340 -17.45 -12.34 16.90
C LEU A 340 -16.16 -13.07 17.30
N GLY A 341 -15.71 -13.98 16.45
CA GLY A 341 -14.45 -14.71 16.60
C GLY A 341 -14.09 -15.44 15.31
N PHE A 342 -12.89 -16.00 15.24
CA PHE A 342 -12.42 -16.70 14.06
C PHE A 342 -11.72 -18.01 14.42
N VAL A 343 -12.12 -19.10 13.77
CA VAL A 343 -11.42 -20.38 13.88
C VAL A 343 -10.25 -20.39 12.91
N THR A 344 -9.06 -20.75 13.39
CA THR A 344 -7.87 -20.89 12.54
C THR A 344 -8.09 -21.93 11.45
N VAL A 345 -7.96 -21.49 10.19
CA VAL A 345 -8.12 -22.31 9.00
C VAL A 345 -6.90 -22.25 8.12
N GLN A 346 -6.69 -23.31 7.36
CA GLN A 346 -5.68 -23.40 6.31
C GLN A 346 -6.37 -23.62 4.96
N SER A 347 -5.81 -23.05 3.90
CA SER A 347 -6.22 -23.31 2.53
C SER A 347 -5.01 -23.63 1.66
N ALA A 348 -5.14 -24.65 0.81
CA ALA A 348 -4.18 -24.97 -0.26
C ALA A 348 -4.66 -24.45 -1.63
N ALA A 349 -5.77 -23.71 -1.67
CA ALA A 349 -6.29 -23.12 -2.90
C ALA A 349 -5.34 -22.02 -3.41
N LYS A 350 -5.20 -21.93 -4.72
CA LYS A 350 -4.25 -21.02 -5.39
C LYS A 350 -4.98 -20.18 -6.44
N PRO A 351 -4.63 -18.90 -6.61
CA PRO A 351 -3.71 -18.12 -5.77
C PRO A 351 -4.25 -17.91 -4.34
N PHE A 352 -3.39 -17.50 -3.40
CA PHE A 352 -3.84 -17.16 -2.04
C PHE A 352 -4.61 -15.84 -2.07
N VAL A 353 -5.92 -15.95 -1.84
CA VAL A 353 -6.85 -14.83 -1.89
C VAL A 353 -7.81 -14.88 -0.72
N LEU A 354 -8.26 -13.71 -0.32
CA LEU A 354 -9.33 -13.48 0.63
C LEU A 354 -10.26 -12.42 0.04
N TYR A 355 -11.57 -12.61 0.14
CA TYR A 355 -12.54 -11.59 -0.27
C TYR A 355 -13.25 -11.02 0.94
N VAL A 356 -13.61 -9.75 0.88
CA VAL A 356 -14.34 -9.06 1.93
C VAL A 356 -15.67 -8.61 1.35
N VAL A 357 -16.76 -8.95 2.04
CA VAL A 357 -18.12 -8.51 1.71
C VAL A 357 -18.72 -7.92 2.97
N THR A 358 -19.20 -6.68 2.88
CA THR A 358 -20.05 -6.05 3.89
C THR A 358 -21.28 -5.45 3.24
N ASN A 359 -22.40 -5.43 3.94
CA ASN A 359 -23.66 -4.85 3.45
C ASN A 359 -23.92 -3.49 4.13
N GLY A 360 -25.16 -3.00 4.07
CA GLY A 360 -25.56 -1.73 4.68
C GLY A 360 -26.29 -1.87 6.03
N ASP A 361 -26.44 -3.09 6.55
CA ASP A 361 -27.30 -3.39 7.70
C ASP A 361 -26.51 -3.30 9.02
N GLU A 362 -25.94 -2.13 9.31
CA GLU A 362 -25.05 -1.91 10.46
C GLU A 362 -25.85 -1.37 11.66
N GLY A 363 -26.59 -2.26 12.35
CA GLY A 363 -27.32 -1.92 13.56
C GLY A 363 -28.25 -3.01 14.05
N ALA A 364 -29.03 -2.71 15.09
CA ALA A 364 -30.07 -3.62 15.57
C ALA A 364 -31.36 -3.43 14.75
N THR A 365 -31.78 -4.43 13.98
CA THR A 365 -33.11 -4.44 13.37
C THR A 365 -33.97 -5.57 13.94
N ALA A 366 -35.29 -5.50 13.75
CA ALA A 366 -36.19 -6.59 14.16
C ALA A 366 -36.07 -7.82 13.26
N THR A 367 -35.39 -7.71 12.12
CA THR A 367 -35.40 -8.69 11.02
C THR A 367 -34.02 -9.26 10.68
N SER A 368 -32.94 -8.64 11.14
CA SER A 368 -31.55 -9.09 10.98
C SER A 368 -30.88 -9.24 12.35
N ALA A 369 -29.84 -10.07 12.42
CA ALA A 369 -28.98 -10.09 13.59
C ALA A 369 -28.37 -8.69 13.79
N PRO A 370 -28.24 -8.22 15.04
CA PRO A 370 -27.64 -6.92 15.32
C PRO A 370 -26.16 -6.91 14.92
N ASP A 371 -25.76 -5.95 14.09
CA ASP A 371 -24.35 -5.64 13.80
C ASP A 371 -23.98 -4.37 14.59
N VAL A 372 -23.38 -4.57 15.77
CA VAL A 372 -23.19 -3.52 16.79
C VAL A 372 -21.75 -3.49 17.24
N ALA A 373 -21.15 -2.29 17.20
CA ALA A 373 -19.78 -2.04 17.62
C ALA A 373 -18.72 -2.95 16.95
N ASN A 374 -19.01 -3.51 15.77
CA ASN A 374 -18.07 -4.30 14.98
C ASN A 374 -16.84 -3.48 14.60
N ARG A 375 -15.65 -4.09 14.70
CA ARG A 375 -14.38 -3.44 14.34
C ARG A 375 -13.89 -3.84 12.94
N GLY A 376 -14.54 -4.80 12.31
CA GLY A 376 -14.03 -5.51 11.16
C GLY A 376 -13.06 -6.61 11.59
N PHE A 377 -11.97 -6.76 10.83
CA PHE A 377 -10.98 -7.79 11.11
C PHE A 377 -9.52 -7.31 11.00
N SER A 378 -8.68 -7.98 11.79
CA SER A 378 -7.23 -7.99 11.80
C SER A 378 -6.77 -9.44 11.99
N ILE A 379 -6.46 -10.12 10.89
CA ILE A 379 -6.06 -11.54 10.91
C ILE A 379 -4.61 -11.69 10.47
N SER A 380 -3.90 -12.59 11.13
CA SER A 380 -2.57 -13.01 10.70
C SER A 380 -2.68 -14.06 9.59
N TYR A 381 -1.73 -14.03 8.66
CA TYR A 381 -1.49 -15.14 7.74
C TYR A 381 -0.09 -15.70 7.91
N SER A 382 0.05 -17.00 7.67
CA SER A 382 1.32 -17.72 7.59
C SER A 382 1.27 -18.71 6.45
N GLN A 383 2.19 -18.60 5.50
CA GLN A 383 2.34 -19.60 4.46
C GLN A 383 2.97 -20.87 5.04
N ILE A 384 2.50 -22.02 4.58
CA ILE A 384 2.95 -23.34 4.98
C ILE A 384 3.77 -23.95 3.84
N ALA A 385 4.97 -24.40 4.18
CA ALA A 385 5.89 -25.00 3.22
C ALA A 385 5.27 -26.24 2.56
N CYS A 386 5.66 -26.47 1.31
CA CYS A 386 5.62 -27.81 0.75
C CYS A 386 6.62 -28.70 1.52
#